data_AF-A0A2W0FW85-F1
#
_entry.id   AF-A0A2W0FW85-F1
#
_cell.length_a   1.000
_cell.length_b   1.000
_cell.length_c   1.000
_cell.angle_alpha   90.00
_cell.angle_beta   90.00
_cell.angle_gamma   90.00
#
_symmetry.space_group_name_H-M   'P 1'
#
loop_
_entity.id
_entity.type
_entity.pdbx_description
1 polymer ?
#
loop_
_entity_poly.entity_id
_entity_poly.type
_entity_poly.pdbx_seq_one_letter_code
_entity_poly.pdbx_strand_id
1 'polypeptide(L)'
;MQLQSGQNIPLTSSSITLNLRYPVRPAFRGEPDTCVFMLNAQGKVSGDNDFIFFNNLSSPDGAVKLTPGTQQSSVHIELNRVLPAVQKIALRKVRTSS
;
A
#
# COMPACT_ATOMS: atom_id res chain seq x y z
N MET A 1 18.03 -7.89 3.20
CA MET A 1 17.63 -8.79 2.10
C MET A 1 17.27 -7.95 0.89
N GLN A 2 17.55 -8.44 -0.32
CA GLN A 2 17.17 -7.77 -1.57
C GLN A 2 16.45 -8.80 -2.45
N LEU A 3 15.28 -8.42 -2.97
CA LEU A 3 14.43 -9.27 -3.79
C LEU A 3 14.56 -8.89 -5.27
N GLN A 4 14.44 -9.87 -6.16
CA GLN A 4 14.28 -9.63 -7.60
C GLN A 4 12.82 -9.43 -7.98
N SER A 5 12.59 -8.84 -9.16
CA SER A 5 11.23 -8.69 -9.70
C SER A 5 10.54 -10.04 -9.84
N GLY A 6 9.34 -10.17 -9.28
CA GLY A 6 8.56 -11.41 -9.28
C GLY A 6 8.94 -12.43 -8.19
N GLN A 7 9.95 -12.15 -7.36
CA GLN A 7 10.34 -13.04 -6.28
C GLN A 7 9.37 -12.95 -5.09
N ASN A 8 8.99 -14.10 -4.55
CA ASN A 8 8.20 -14.22 -3.33
C ASN A 8 9.08 -14.66 -2.16
N ILE A 9 8.82 -14.13 -0.97
CA ILE A 9 9.42 -14.58 0.29
C ILE A 9 8.32 -14.75 1.33
N PRO A 10 8.36 -15.83 2.13
CA PRO A 10 7.45 -15.97 3.27
C PRO A 10 7.72 -14.89 4.31
N LEU A 11 6.65 -14.30 4.80
CA LEU A 11 6.71 -13.32 5.89
C LEU A 11 6.64 -14.07 7.21
N THR A 12 7.61 -13.83 8.08
CA THR A 12 7.68 -14.47 9.41
C THR A 12 7.15 -13.59 10.54
N SER A 13 6.84 -12.32 10.23
CA SER A 13 6.33 -11.32 11.17
C SER A 13 4.89 -10.97 10.84
N SER A 14 4.07 -10.71 11.86
CA SER A 14 2.69 -10.26 11.71
C SER A 14 2.57 -8.75 11.47
N SER A 15 3.63 -7.99 11.74
CA SER A 15 3.70 -6.55 11.51
C SER A 15 4.75 -6.26 10.45
N ILE A 16 4.37 -5.48 9.44
CA ILE A 16 5.22 -5.18 8.28
C ILE A 16 5.14 -3.69 8.01
N THR A 17 6.29 -3.08 7.73
CA THR A 17 6.35 -1.70 7.24
C THR A 17 7.00 -1.67 5.86
N LEU A 18 6.23 -1.26 4.85
CA LEU A 18 6.73 -1.00 3.51
C LEU A 18 7.08 0.47 3.37
N ASN A 19 8.37 0.77 3.20
CA ASN A 19 8.84 2.11 2.87
C ASN A 19 9.09 2.21 1.37
N LEU A 20 8.30 3.03 0.69
CA LEU A 20 8.46 3.34 -0.70
C LEU A 20 9.21 4.66 -0.81
N ARG A 21 10.38 4.65 -1.46
CA ARG A 21 11.22 5.85 -1.67
C ARG A 21 11.30 6.14 -3.15
N TYR A 22 11.21 7.42 -3.51
CA TYR A 22 11.11 7.83 -4.90
C TYR A 22 12.10 8.96 -5.20
N PRO A 23 12.90 8.84 -6.27
CA PRO A 23 13.79 9.93 -6.66
C PRO A 23 12.99 11.09 -7.26
N VAL A 24 13.24 12.31 -6.79
CA VAL A 24 12.76 13.52 -7.45
C VAL A 24 13.68 13.80 -8.63
N ARG A 25 13.10 13.82 -9.84
CA ARG A 25 13.81 14.22 -11.04
C ARG A 25 13.35 15.64 -11.41
N PRO A 26 14.23 16.56 -11.84
CA PRO A 26 13.84 17.93 -12.19
C PRO A 26 12.74 18.03 -13.27
N ALA A 27 12.65 17.03 -14.15
CA ALA A 27 11.60 16.94 -15.17
C ALA A 27 10.29 16.28 -14.67
N PHE A 28 10.24 15.77 -13.44
CA PHE A 28 9.06 15.13 -12.88
C PHE A 28 8.09 16.20 -12.40
N ARG A 29 7.03 16.44 -13.19
CA ARG A 29 5.89 17.27 -12.79
C ARG A 29 4.73 16.37 -12.36
N GLY A 30 4.31 16.52 -11.10
CA GLY A 30 3.28 15.74 -10.42
C GLY A 30 3.77 15.24 -9.06
N GLU A 31 2.86 15.05 -8.11
CA GLU A 31 3.17 14.35 -6.87
C GLU A 31 2.86 12.86 -7.04
N PRO A 32 3.78 11.97 -6.65
CA PRO A 32 3.51 10.55 -6.71
C PRO A 32 2.57 10.14 -5.59
N ASP A 33 1.40 9.60 -5.94
CA ASP A 33 0.46 9.06 -4.97
C ASP A 33 0.66 7.56 -4.75
N THR A 34 0.56 7.13 -3.51
CA THR A 34 0.55 5.72 -3.12
C THR A 34 -0.86 5.32 -2.75
N CYS A 35 -1.35 4.25 -3.38
CA CYS A 35 -2.61 3.64 -3.01
C CYS A 35 -2.41 2.17 -2.64
N VAL A 36 -3.24 1.69 -1.72
CA VAL A 36 -3.26 0.30 -1.26
C VAL A 36 -4.67 -0.26 -1.46
N PHE A 37 -4.77 -1.43 -2.05
CA PHE A 37 -6.02 -2.14 -2.32
C PHE A 37 -6.03 -3.42 -1.49
N MET A 38 -7.04 -3.57 -0.64
CA MET A 38 -7.33 -4.79 0.09
C MET A 38 -8.35 -5.59 -0.74
N LEU A 39 -7.89 -6.69 -1.33
CA LEU A 39 -8.64 -7.44 -2.32
C LEU A 39 -9.16 -8.74 -1.73
N ASN A 40 -10.42 -9.04 -2.05
CA ASN A 40 -11.05 -10.32 -1.73
C ASN A 40 -10.57 -11.45 -2.65
N ALA A 41 -11.12 -12.65 -2.46
CA ALA A 41 -10.79 -13.84 -3.25
C ALA A 41 -11.04 -13.67 -4.77
N GLN A 42 -11.93 -12.75 -5.17
CA GLN A 42 -12.22 -12.43 -6.57
C GLN A 42 -11.28 -11.33 -7.12
N GLY A 43 -10.32 -10.86 -6.34
CA GLY A 43 -9.39 -9.80 -6.74
C GLY A 43 -10.03 -8.42 -6.78
N LYS A 44 -11.13 -8.20 -6.05
CA LYS A 44 -11.84 -6.92 -5.98
C LYS A 44 -11.78 -6.32 -4.58
N VAL A 45 -11.81 -5.00 -4.53
CA VAL A 45 -12.06 -4.23 -3.30
C VAL A 45 -13.54 -4.41 -2.94
N SER A 46 -13.85 -4.73 -1.67
CA SER A 46 -15.25 -5.00 -1.27
C SER A 46 -16.06 -3.72 -1.06
N GLY A 47 -15.38 -2.60 -0.79
CA GLY A 47 -15.96 -1.25 -0.68
C GLY A 47 -14.88 -0.21 -0.39
N ASP A 48 -15.25 1.06 -0.27
CA ASP A 48 -14.29 2.17 -0.13
C ASP A 48 -13.33 2.03 1.06
N ASN A 49 -13.78 1.35 2.12
CA ASN A 49 -12.98 1.04 3.31
C ASN A 49 -11.75 0.14 3.03
N ASP A 50 -11.82 -0.67 1.98
CA ASP A 50 -10.75 -1.57 1.54
C ASP A 50 -9.78 -0.86 0.56
N PHE A 51 -9.98 0.44 0.33
CA PHE A 51 -9.13 1.27 -0.53
C PHE A 51 -8.48 2.40 0.27
N ILE A 52 -7.16 2.31 0.45
CA ILE A 52 -6.37 3.24 1.27
C ILE A 52 -5.56 4.14 0.34
N PHE A 53 -5.74 5.44 0.46
CA PHE A 53 -5.14 6.46 -0.40
C PHE A 53 -5.08 7.81 0.33
N PHE A 54 -4.64 8.88 -0.33
CA PHE A 54 -4.41 10.19 0.32
C PHE A 54 -5.60 10.74 1.13
N ASN A 55 -6.85 10.41 0.75
CA ASN A 55 -8.05 10.87 1.45
C ASN A 55 -8.63 9.84 2.45
N ASN A 56 -8.09 8.61 2.45
CA ASN A 56 -8.48 7.55 3.37
C ASN A 56 -7.21 6.80 3.83
N LEU A 57 -6.60 7.28 4.91
CA LEU A 57 -5.24 6.87 5.29
C LEU A 57 -5.17 5.54 6.08
N SER A 58 -6.30 4.96 6.47
CA SER A 58 -6.31 3.74 7.27
C SER A 58 -7.55 2.88 7.03
N SER A 59 -7.37 1.57 7.09
CA SER A 59 -8.51 0.65 7.09
C SER A 59 -9.25 0.69 8.44
N PRO A 60 -10.57 0.44 8.48
CA PRO A 60 -11.35 0.54 9.72
C PRO A 60 -10.96 -0.46 10.81
N ASP A 61 -10.44 -1.62 10.40
CA ASP A 61 -9.91 -2.67 11.28
C ASP A 61 -8.51 -2.33 11.84
N GLY A 62 -7.90 -1.23 11.39
CA GLY A 62 -6.55 -0.82 11.74
C GLY A 62 -5.47 -1.77 11.21
N ALA A 63 -5.81 -2.60 10.22
CA ALA A 63 -4.87 -3.53 9.60
C ALA A 63 -3.88 -2.84 8.66
N VAL A 64 -4.28 -1.75 8.00
CA VAL A 64 -3.43 -1.00 7.07
C VAL A 64 -3.45 0.48 7.45
N LYS A 65 -2.27 1.10 7.48
CA LYS A 65 -2.11 2.54 7.64
C LYS A 65 -1.10 3.09 6.64
N LEU A 66 -1.53 4.05 5.83
CA LEU A 66 -0.69 4.81 4.90
C LEU A 66 -0.23 6.11 5.57
N THR A 67 1.06 6.37 5.53
CA THR A 67 1.68 7.65 5.88
C THR A 67 2.30 8.23 4.61
N PRO A 68 1.62 9.18 3.94
CA PRO A 68 2.11 9.77 2.71
C PRO A 68 3.24 10.76 3.00
N GLY A 69 4.06 11.02 1.99
CA GLY A 69 5.11 12.04 2.03
C GLY A 69 5.58 12.37 0.62
N THR A 70 6.21 13.53 0.45
CA THR A 70 6.57 14.10 -0.86
C THR A 70 7.55 13.25 -1.67
N GLN A 71 8.49 12.57 -1.01
CA GLN A 71 9.51 11.74 -1.66
C GLN A 71 9.55 10.29 -1.14
N GLN A 72 8.70 10.01 -0.15
CA GLN A 72 8.60 8.70 0.47
C GLN A 72 7.19 8.51 1.02
N SER A 73 6.70 7.29 0.93
CA SER A 73 5.46 6.87 1.58
C SER A 73 5.76 5.64 2.42
N SER A 74 5.13 5.54 3.59
CA SER A 74 5.22 4.36 4.44
C SER A 74 3.85 3.70 4.56
N VAL A 75 3.79 2.39 4.40
CA VAL A 75 2.58 1.59 4.61
C VAL A 75 2.86 0.60 5.72
N HIS A 76 2.15 0.75 6.82
CA HIS A 76 2.19 -0.17 7.94
C HIS A 76 1.05 -1.17 7.82
N ILE A 77 1.35 -2.46 7.99
CA ILE A 77 0.41 -3.56 7.84
C ILE A 77 0.50 -4.49 9.06
N GLU A 78 -0.62 -4.64 9.75
CA GLU A 78 -0.84 -5.58 10.85
C GLU A 78 -1.64 -6.78 10.33
N LEU A 79 -0.95 -7.84 9.90
CA LEU A 79 -1.52 -9.03 9.28
C LEU A 79 -2.51 -9.77 10.18
N ASN A 80 -2.35 -9.67 11.50
CA ASN A 80 -3.27 -10.27 12.47
C ASN A 80 -4.62 -9.54 12.59
N ARG A 81 -4.74 -8.33 12.06
CA ARG A 81 -5.97 -7.53 12.06
C ARG A 81 -6.69 -7.56 10.72
N VAL A 82 -6.02 -8.03 9.65
CA VAL A 82 -6.61 -8.13 8.32
C VAL A 82 -7.83 -9.04 8.36
N LEU A 83 -8.98 -8.52 7.94
CA LEU A 83 -10.21 -9.30 7.87
C LEU A 83 -10.04 -10.56 7.00
N PRO A 84 -10.61 -11.72 7.39
CA PRO A 84 -10.48 -12.97 6.62
C PRO A 84 -10.98 -12.90 5.17
N ALA A 85 -11.87 -11.94 4.87
CA ALA A 85 -12.36 -11.69 3.52
C ALA A 85 -11.26 -11.15 2.58
N VAL A 86 -10.24 -10.48 3.12
CA VAL A 86 -9.10 -9.94 2.36
C VAL A 86 -8.07 -11.05 2.18
N GLN A 87 -7.78 -11.36 0.92
CA GLN A 87 -6.85 -12.43 0.52
C GLN A 87 -5.57 -11.86 -0.09
N LYS A 88 -5.57 -10.58 -0.49
CA LYS A 88 -4.41 -9.94 -1.10
C LYS A 88 -4.37 -8.46 -0.81
N ILE A 89 -3.20 -7.95 -0.46
CA ILE A 89 -2.95 -6.51 -0.35
C ILE A 89 -2.05 -6.10 -1.52
N ALA A 90 -2.55 -5.25 -2.39
CA ALA A 90 -1.82 -4.74 -3.54
C ALA A 90 -1.48 -3.26 -3.34
N LEU A 91 -0.23 -2.87 -3.61
CA LEU A 91 0.18 -1.48 -3.62
C LEU A 91 0.33 -1.00 -5.06
N ARG A 92 -0.17 0.20 -5.35
CA ARG A 92 0.04 0.86 -6.63
C ARG A 92 0.56 2.26 -6.39
N LYS A 93 1.52 2.63 -7.21
CA LYS A 93 1.92 4.02 -7.36
C LYS A 93 1.17 4.63 -8.55
N VAL A 94 0.53 5.77 -8.33
CA VAL A 94 -0.22 6.49 -9.35
C VAL A 94 0.43 7.86 -9.55
N ARG A 95 0.42 8.32 -10.79
CA ARG A 95 0.77 9.70 -11.12
C ARG A 95 -0.53 10.45 -11.29
N THR A 96 -0.78 11.43 -10.44
CA THR A 96 -1.82 12.43 -10.66
C THR A 96 -1.28 13.43 -11.69
N SER A 97 -1.86 13.43 -12.89
CA SER A 97 -1.67 14.51 -13.86
C SER A 97 -2.63 15.63 -13.47
N SER A 98 -2.08 16.74 -12.98
CA SER A 98 -2.76 18.02 -12.88
C SER A 98 -2.83 18.69 -14.25
#